data_AF-A0A955KZZ9-F1
#
_entry.id   AF-A0A955KZZ9-F1
#
_cell.length_a   1.000
_cell.length_b   1.000
_cell.length_c   1.000
_cell.angle_alpha   90.00
_cell.angle_beta   90.00
_cell.angle_gamma   90.00
#
_symmetry.space_group_name_H-M   'P 1'
#
loop_
_entity.id
_entity.type
_entity.pdbx_description
1 polymer ?
#
loop_
_entity_poly.entity_id
_entity_poly.type
_entity_poly.pdbx_seq_one_letter_code
_entity_poly.pdbx_strand_id
1 'polypeptide(L)'
;MSLITSVIGELSTKHHNYTQLGENIGKYTGGISHSLHLRANEKRINELYGLWQTNTKYLSRYRDQIDGLLGEMLHDTIIEDERLKVVLSDMSQGLDAQIIGSGQKFAMLESTALLS
;
A
#
# COMPACT_ATOMS: atom_id res chain seq x y z
N MET A 1 -1.04 9.00 2.77
CA MET A 1 -1.50 7.59 2.70
C MET A 1 -2.40 7.46 1.49
N SER A 2 -2.09 6.56 0.55
CA SER A 2 -2.98 6.30 -0.59
C SER A 2 -3.90 5.14 -0.25
N LEU A 3 -5.19 5.25 -0.59
CA LEU A 3 -6.16 4.16 -0.37
C LEU A 3 -5.67 2.85 -1.01
N ILE A 4 -5.21 2.96 -2.24
CA ILE A 4 -4.86 1.79 -3.07
C ILE A 4 -3.64 1.05 -2.51
N THR A 5 -2.69 1.75 -1.86
CA THR A 5 -1.52 1.11 -1.22
C THR A 5 -1.85 0.30 0.01
N SER A 6 -3.00 0.56 0.64
CA SER A 6 -3.43 -0.11 1.87
C SER A 6 -4.45 -1.22 1.61
N VAL A 7 -5.07 -1.23 0.44
CA VAL A 7 -6.11 -2.20 0.07
C VAL A 7 -5.52 -3.36 -0.75
N ILE A 8 -4.51 -3.10 -1.57
CA ILE A 8 -3.81 -4.15 -2.33
C ILE A 8 -3.10 -5.10 -1.35
N GLY A 9 -3.43 -6.39 -1.44
CA GLY A 9 -2.94 -7.44 -0.53
C GLY A 9 -3.88 -7.79 0.63
N GLU A 10 -4.90 -6.96 0.88
CA GLU A 10 -5.91 -7.17 1.94
C GLU A 10 -7.25 -7.67 1.39
N LEU A 11 -7.42 -7.65 0.07
CA LEU A 11 -8.61 -8.11 -0.65
C LEU A 11 -8.37 -9.45 -1.34
N SER A 12 -9.47 -10.09 -1.72
CA SER A 12 -9.44 -11.26 -2.58
C SER A 12 -8.95 -10.87 -3.99
N THR A 13 -8.39 -11.85 -4.67
CA THR A 13 -8.03 -11.78 -6.09
C THR A 13 -8.85 -12.81 -6.86
N LYS A 14 -8.70 -12.86 -8.20
CA LYS A 14 -9.30 -13.92 -9.02
C LYS A 14 -8.81 -15.33 -8.68
N HIS A 15 -7.64 -15.44 -8.05
CA HIS A 15 -6.99 -16.73 -7.81
C HIS A 15 -7.02 -17.17 -6.34
N HIS A 16 -7.07 -16.22 -5.40
CA HIS A 16 -7.08 -16.49 -3.96
C HIS A 16 -8.07 -15.57 -3.24
N ASN A 17 -8.81 -16.11 -2.27
CA ASN A 17 -9.55 -15.23 -1.34
C ASN A 17 -8.58 -14.50 -0.39
N TYR A 18 -9.05 -13.44 0.26
CA TYR A 18 -8.20 -12.60 1.12
C TYR A 18 -7.48 -13.39 2.24
N THR A 19 -8.09 -14.45 2.79
CA THR A 19 -7.47 -15.31 3.80
C THR A 19 -6.32 -16.12 3.22
N GLN A 20 -6.55 -16.78 2.08
CA GLN A 20 -5.54 -17.57 1.37
C GLN A 20 -4.39 -16.69 0.88
N LEU A 21 -4.70 -15.48 0.41
CA LEU A 21 -3.70 -14.50 0.01
C LEU A 21 -2.82 -14.12 1.20
N GLY A 22 -3.42 -13.82 2.36
CA GLY A 22 -2.70 -13.54 3.60
C GLY A 22 -1.81 -14.70 4.06
N GLU A 23 -2.30 -15.94 3.98
CA GLU A 23 -1.52 -17.15 4.28
C GLU A 23 -0.32 -17.31 3.33
N ASN A 24 -0.52 -17.11 2.03
CA ASN A 24 0.54 -17.18 1.03
C ASN A 24 1.59 -16.08 1.23
N ILE A 25 1.17 -14.85 1.53
CA ILE A 25 2.07 -13.74 1.86
C ILE A 25 2.93 -14.14 3.07
N GLY A 26 2.33 -14.63 4.16
CA GLY A 26 3.05 -15.03 5.36
C GLY A 26 3.95 -16.25 5.17
N LYS A 27 3.57 -17.17 4.28
CA LYS A 27 4.34 -18.40 3.99
C LYS A 27 5.57 -18.13 3.13
N TYR A 28 5.44 -17.27 2.12
CA TYR A 28 6.48 -17.06 1.11
C TYR A 28 7.32 -15.81 1.34
N THR A 29 6.81 -14.83 2.09
CA THR A 29 7.46 -13.54 2.31
C THR A 29 7.57 -13.21 3.80
N GLY A 30 8.46 -12.28 4.14
CA GLY A 30 8.49 -11.61 5.44
C GLY A 30 7.54 -10.40 5.53
N GLY A 31 6.58 -10.32 4.61
CA GLY A 31 5.69 -9.18 4.40
C GLY A 31 5.88 -8.53 3.03
N ILE A 32 4.80 -7.89 2.57
CA ILE A 32 4.77 -7.06 1.37
C ILE A 32 4.25 -5.70 1.81
N SER A 33 4.89 -4.63 1.34
CA SER A 33 4.43 -3.27 1.55
C SER A 33 4.39 -2.49 0.24
N HIS A 34 3.38 -1.64 0.11
CA HIS A 34 3.20 -0.76 -1.03
C HIS A 34 3.28 0.70 -0.56
N SER A 35 3.93 1.53 -1.36
CA SER A 35 4.03 2.96 -1.09
C SER A 35 3.92 3.75 -2.39
N LEU A 36 3.25 4.90 -2.29
CA LEU A 36 3.18 5.89 -3.36
C LEU A 36 3.95 7.13 -2.91
N HIS A 37 5.01 7.44 -3.64
CA HIS A 37 5.88 8.58 -3.36
C HIS A 37 5.68 9.67 -4.41
N LEU A 38 5.53 10.92 -3.97
CA LEU A 38 5.68 12.07 -4.86
C LEU A 38 7.15 12.50 -4.83
N ARG A 39 7.75 12.68 -6.00
CA ARG A 39 9.15 13.09 -6.17
C ARG A 39 9.21 14.33 -7.06
N ALA A 40 10.03 15.29 -6.67
CA ALA A 40 10.32 16.45 -7.51
C ALA A 40 11.28 16.07 -8.64
N ASN A 41 11.06 16.62 -9.82
CA ASN A 41 11.97 16.47 -10.94
C ASN A 41 13.18 17.40 -10.72
N GLU A 42 14.36 16.81 -10.46
CA GLU A 42 15.59 17.57 -10.22
C GLU A 42 15.99 18.46 -11.40
N LYS A 43 15.55 18.13 -12.62
CA LYS A 43 15.89 18.87 -13.85
C LYS A 43 14.84 19.87 -14.28
N ARG A 44 13.63 19.81 -13.71
CA ARG A 44 12.50 20.67 -14.08
C ARG A 44 11.79 21.15 -12.83
N ILE A 45 12.12 22.38 -12.44
CA ILE A 45 11.49 23.08 -11.33
C ILE A 45 9.97 23.10 -11.57
N ASN A 46 9.19 22.80 -10.52
CA ASN A 46 7.73 22.66 -10.52
C ASN A 46 7.13 21.42 -11.21
N GLU A 47 7.94 20.44 -11.62
CA GLU A 47 7.42 19.12 -11.99
C GLU A 47 7.49 18.12 -10.83
N LEU A 48 6.38 17.44 -10.57
CA LEU A 48 6.27 16.32 -9.64
C LEU A 48 5.90 15.05 -10.41
N TYR A 49 6.45 13.91 -10.01
CA TYR A 49 6.03 12.61 -10.51
C TYR A 49 5.72 11.64 -9.37
N GLY A 50 4.72 10.80 -9.61
CA GLY A 50 4.33 9.72 -8.71
C GLY A 50 5.15 8.46 -8.97
N LEU A 51 5.72 7.88 -7.92
CA LEU A 51 6.42 6.61 -7.96
C LEU A 51 5.67 5.61 -7.07
N TRP A 52 5.12 4.58 -7.71
CA TRP A 52 4.67 3.38 -7.01
C TRP A 52 5.86 2.50 -6.67
N GLN A 53 5.95 2.06 -5.42
CA GLN A 53 6.97 1.15 -4.96
C GLN A 53 6.33 -0.01 -4.20
N THR A 54 6.70 -1.23 -4.59
CA THR A 54 6.40 -2.45 -3.82
C THR A 54 7.70 -2.95 -3.21
N ASN A 55 7.69 -3.25 -1.92
CA ASN A 55 8.82 -3.79 -1.19
C ASN A 55 8.43 -5.12 -0.56
N THR A 56 9.25 -6.15 -0.74
CA THR A 56 9.08 -7.44 -0.09
C THR A 56 10.44 -8.06 0.19
N LYS A 57 10.47 -8.90 1.23
CA LYS A 57 11.65 -9.70 1.58
C LYS A 57 11.27 -11.17 1.54
N TYR A 58 12.12 -11.98 0.93
CA TYR A 58 11.86 -13.40 0.78
C TYR A 58 13.14 -14.21 0.61
N LEU A 59 13.01 -15.53 0.80
CA LEU A 59 14.09 -16.47 0.55
C LEU A 59 14.13 -16.78 -0.95
N SER A 60 15.32 -16.80 -1.55
CA SER A 60 15.48 -16.91 -3.01
C SER A 60 14.76 -18.10 -3.65
N ARG A 61 14.53 -19.19 -2.90
CA ARG A 61 13.77 -20.36 -3.34
C ARG A 61 12.28 -20.10 -3.61
N TYR A 62 11.74 -18.97 -3.16
CA TYR A 62 10.35 -18.59 -3.31
C TYR A 62 10.11 -17.52 -4.40
N ARG A 63 11.12 -17.25 -5.22
CA ARG A 63 11.05 -16.19 -6.22
C ARG A 63 9.84 -16.34 -7.15
N ASP A 64 9.64 -17.51 -7.73
CA ASP A 64 8.57 -17.71 -8.72
C ASP A 64 7.18 -17.56 -8.10
N GLN A 65 7.00 -18.01 -6.86
CA GLN A 65 5.76 -17.84 -6.10
C GLN A 65 5.47 -16.36 -5.84
N ILE A 66 6.50 -15.55 -5.60
CA ILE A 66 6.36 -14.13 -5.28
C ILE A 66 6.12 -13.31 -6.53
N ASP A 67 6.83 -13.61 -7.62
CA ASP A 67 6.56 -12.97 -8.91
C ASP A 67 5.10 -13.22 -9.33
N GLY A 68 4.59 -14.45 -9.13
CA GLY A 68 3.18 -14.79 -9.34
C GLY A 68 2.23 -14.03 -8.41
N LEU A 69 2.49 -14.05 -7.10
CA LEU A 69 1.64 -13.42 -6.10
C LEU A 69 1.58 -11.88 -6.27
N LEU A 70 2.71 -11.25 -6.59
CA LEU A 70 2.76 -9.81 -6.90
C LEU A 70 1.99 -9.47 -8.17
N GLY A 71 2.13 -10.28 -9.23
CA GLY A 71 1.38 -10.09 -10.47
C GLY A 71 -0.13 -10.19 -10.23
N GLU A 72 -0.55 -11.23 -9.50
CA GLU A 72 -1.94 -11.46 -9.11
C GLU A 72 -2.50 -10.28 -8.30
N MET A 73 -1.79 -9.81 -7.27
CA MET A 73 -2.21 -8.66 -6.46
C MET A 73 -2.39 -7.40 -7.30
N LEU A 74 -1.49 -7.13 -8.25
CA LEU A 74 -1.52 -5.89 -9.04
C LEU A 74 -2.55 -5.92 -10.18
N HIS A 75 -2.88 -7.09 -10.71
CA HIS A 75 -3.72 -7.20 -11.91
C HIS A 75 -5.10 -7.84 -11.68
N ASP A 76 -5.23 -8.64 -10.63
CA ASP A 76 -6.39 -9.51 -10.44
C ASP A 76 -7.10 -9.29 -9.08
N THR A 77 -6.78 -8.22 -8.36
CA THR A 77 -7.52 -7.83 -7.14
C THR A 77 -8.99 -7.57 -7.48
N ILE A 78 -9.89 -8.16 -6.69
CA ILE A 78 -11.34 -7.98 -6.78
C ILE A 78 -11.77 -6.97 -5.73
N ILE A 79 -12.44 -5.90 -6.17
CA ILE A 79 -12.96 -4.86 -5.27
C ILE A 79 -14.37 -5.22 -4.85
N GLU A 80 -14.50 -5.88 -3.70
CA GLU A 80 -15.78 -6.26 -3.08
C GLU A 80 -16.11 -5.37 -1.88
N ASP A 81 -17.38 -4.97 -1.76
CA ASP A 81 -17.83 -3.94 -0.81
C ASP A 81 -17.63 -4.32 0.66
N GLU A 82 -17.90 -5.57 1.04
CA GLU A 82 -17.85 -6.03 2.43
C GLU A 82 -16.43 -5.98 3.02
N ARG A 83 -15.44 -6.59 2.33
CA ARG A 83 -14.05 -6.58 2.79
C ARG A 83 -13.43 -5.20 2.68
N LEU A 84 -13.73 -4.45 1.61
CA LEU A 84 -13.23 -3.08 1.44
C LEU A 84 -13.66 -2.17 2.60
N LYS A 85 -14.92 -2.27 3.05
CA LYS A 85 -15.42 -1.51 4.20
C LYS A 85 -14.65 -1.81 5.48
N VAL A 86 -14.31 -3.08 5.72
CA VAL A 86 -13.51 -3.47 6.88
C VAL A 86 -12.12 -2.84 6.81
N VAL A 87 -11.42 -2.99 5.68
CA VAL A 87 -10.08 -2.41 5.48
C VAL A 87 -10.10 -0.89 5.62
N LEU A 88 -11.12 -0.22 5.05
CA LEU A 88 -11.30 1.22 5.18
C LEU A 88 -11.53 1.68 6.62
N SER A 89 -12.32 0.93 7.40
CA SER A 89 -12.57 1.22 8.80
C SER A 89 -11.28 1.15 9.62
N ASP A 90 -10.49 0.09 9.41
CA ASP A 90 -9.21 -0.11 10.09
C ASP A 90 -8.21 1.01 9.71
N MET A 91 -8.17 1.38 8.43
CA MET A 91 -7.37 2.50 7.96
C MET A 91 -7.77 3.82 8.63
N SER A 92 -9.07 4.11 8.74
CA SER A 92 -9.58 5.34 9.37
C SER A 92 -9.16 5.41 10.84
N GLN A 93 -9.34 4.33 11.59
CA GLN A 93 -8.93 4.26 12.99
C GLN A 93 -7.41 4.45 13.16
N GLY A 94 -6.62 3.85 12.26
CA GLY A 94 -5.18 4.03 12.24
C GLY A 94 -4.75 5.47 11.94
N LEU A 95 -5.48 6.19 11.08
CA LEU A 95 -5.24 7.60 10.80
C LEU A 95 -5.55 8.48 12.02
N ASP A 96 -6.68 8.26 12.68
CA ASP A 96 -7.06 9.01 13.88
C ASP A 96 -5.99 8.87 14.98
N ALA A 97 -5.51 7.64 15.20
CA ALA A 97 -4.43 7.37 16.14
C ALA A 97 -3.12 8.09 15.75
N GLN A 98 -2.78 8.14 14.46
CA GLN A 98 -1.59 8.84 13.97
C GLN A 98 -1.69 10.36 14.11
N ILE A 99 -2.86 10.95 13.88
CA ILE A 99 -3.07 12.39 14.04
C ILE A 99 -2.83 12.79 15.50
N ILE A 100 -3.41 12.04 16.44
CA ILE A 100 -3.22 12.26 17.88
C ILE A 100 -1.74 12.05 18.27
N GLY A 101 -1.12 10.98 17.79
CA GLY A 101 0.26 10.62 18.14
C GLY A 101 1.35 11.40 17.41
N SER A 102 1.04 12.12 16.32
CA SER A 102 2.03 12.79 15.47
C SER A 102 1.51 14.10 14.85
N GLY A 103 0.70 14.86 15.59
CA GLY A 103 0.07 16.09 15.09
C GLY A 103 1.03 17.13 14.48
N GLN A 104 2.27 17.21 14.96
CA GLN A 104 3.32 18.09 14.39
C GLN A 104 3.60 17.81 12.91
N LYS A 105 3.61 16.53 12.51
CA LYS A 105 3.86 16.14 11.10
C LYS A 105 2.72 16.58 10.19
N PHE A 106 1.49 16.47 10.66
CA PHE A 106 0.30 16.90 9.91
C PHE A 106 0.28 18.42 9.75
N ALA A 107 0.57 19.18 10.81
CA ALA A 107 0.66 20.65 10.72
C ALA A 107 1.73 21.11 9.71
N MET A 108 2.87 20.43 9.66
CA MET A 108 3.93 20.72 8.67
C MET A 108 3.48 20.41 7.24
N LEU A 109 2.80 19.28 7.01
CA LEU A 109 2.27 18.91 5.70
C LEU A 109 1.26 19.92 5.19
N GLU A 110 0.29 20.32 6.02
CA GLU A 110 -0.71 21.35 5.68
C GLU A 110 -0.06 22.70 5.36
N SER A 111 0.88 23.14 6.19
CA SER A 111 1.62 24.39 5.95
C SER A 111 2.36 24.37 4.60
N THR A 112 2.96 23.22 4.25
CA THR A 112 3.66 23.05 2.96
C THR A 112 2.68 23.06 1.79
N ALA A 113 1.49 22.47 1.94
CA ALA A 113 0.45 22.45 0.90
C ALA A 113 -0.14 23.85 0.61
N LEU A 114 -0.15 24.75 1.60
CA LEU A 114 -0.56 26.14 1.41
C LEU A 114 0.51 27.01 0.71
N LEU A 115 1.75 26.53 0.64
CA LEU A 115 2.88 27.23 0.01
C LEU A 115 3.13 26.80 -1.44
N SER A 116 2.52 25.70 -1.90
CA SER A 116 2.61 25.16 -3.26
C SER A 116 1.47 25.66 -4.16
#